data_AF-A0A485NPN2-F1
#
_entry.id   AF-A0A485NPN2-F1
#
_cell.length_a   1.000
_cell.length_b   1.000
_cell.length_c   1.000
_cell.angle_alpha   90.00
_cell.angle_beta   90.00
_cell.angle_gamma   90.00
#
_symmetry.space_group_name_H-M   'P 1'
#
loop_
_entity.id
_entity.type
_entity.pdbx_description
1 polymer ?
#
loop_
_entity_poly.entity_id
_entity_poly.type
_entity_poly.pdbx_seq_one_letter_code
_entity_poly.pdbx_strand_id
1 'polypeptide(L)'
;MDKEERKTINQGQEDEMEIYGYNLCRWKLAIVSLGVVCTGGFLLLLLYWMPEWRVKATCIRAAIKDCEVVLLRTTDEFRMWFCAKIRFLSLETHPFLSPKSMTNKVANGHAVHFTENLATENRHEMSKYSQTQPQQVRYFTHHSVKYFWNDTLHNFDFLKGLDEGVSCTSIYEKHSAGLTKGMHAYRKLLYGVNEITVKVPSVFKLLIKELFSVILWSTDEYYYYALAIVIMSVVSIVSSLYSIRKQYVMLHDMVAAHSTVRVSVCRANGEIEEIFSTDLVPGDVMVIPLNGTVMPCDAVLINGTCIVNESMLTGESVPVTKTNLPNPSVDIKGMGDEFYSPEIHKRHTLFCGTTVIQTRFYTGELVKAVVVRTGFSTSKGQLVRSILYPKPTDFKLYRDAYLFLLCLVAVAGIGFIYTIINSILNKVEIGVIIIESLDIITITVPPALPAAMTAGIVYAQRRLKKIGIFCISPQRINICGQLNLVCFDKTGTLTEDGLDLWGIQRVENTRFLLPEENVCNEVLVKSQFVACMATCHSLTKIEGVLSGDPLDLKMFEAIGWILEEATEEETALHNRIMPTVVRPPKQLLPESTHAGNQEMVRNHVKLDDTYNVHVQSSF
;
A
#
# COMPACT_ATOMS: atom_id res chain seq x y z
N MET A 1 -0.78 36.36 26.49
CA MET A 1 -0.10 35.04 26.54
C MET A 1 -1.07 34.06 25.92
N ASP A 2 -0.95 33.91 24.60
CA ASP A 2 -1.97 33.28 23.77
C ASP A 2 -2.20 31.83 24.18
N LYS A 3 -3.48 31.51 24.35
CA LYS A 3 -3.98 30.16 24.66
C LYS A 3 -3.38 29.19 23.65
N GLU A 4 -2.82 28.12 24.20
CA GLU A 4 -2.22 27.01 23.50
C GLU A 4 -3.22 26.35 22.54
N GLU A 5 -3.23 26.74 21.27
CA GLU A 5 -3.91 25.95 20.24
C GLU A 5 -3.14 24.65 20.04
N ARG A 6 -3.54 23.61 20.78
CA ARG A 6 -3.21 22.22 20.44
C ARG A 6 -3.89 21.93 19.11
N LYS A 7 -3.09 21.73 18.08
CA LYS A 7 -3.59 21.25 16.78
C LYS A 7 -3.32 19.77 16.69
N THR A 8 -4.28 19.04 16.14
CA THR A 8 -4.13 17.62 15.80
C THR A 8 -4.13 17.49 14.28
N ILE A 9 -3.37 16.52 13.79
CA ILE A 9 -3.38 16.09 12.39
C ILE A 9 -4.03 14.70 12.32
N ASN A 10 -4.67 14.39 11.20
CA ASN A 10 -5.42 13.14 10.98
C ASN A 10 -6.51 12.88 12.06
N GLN A 11 -7.26 13.92 12.43
CA GLN A 11 -8.27 13.81 13.50
C GLN A 11 -9.32 12.74 13.17
N GLY A 12 -9.56 11.81 14.11
CA GLY A 12 -10.53 10.72 13.94
C GLY A 12 -10.06 9.54 13.07
N GLN A 13 -8.80 9.54 12.64
CA GLN A 13 -8.17 8.39 11.96
C GLN A 13 -7.27 7.63 12.94
N GLU A 14 -6.91 6.38 12.59
CA GLU A 14 -6.01 5.56 13.41
C GLU A 14 -4.63 6.20 13.65
N ASP A 15 -4.19 7.09 12.75
CA ASP A 15 -2.89 7.77 12.79
C ASP A 15 -3.00 9.21 13.35
N GLU A 16 -3.89 9.47 14.32
CA GLU A 16 -4.05 10.79 14.94
C GLU A 16 -2.79 11.23 15.73
N MET A 17 -2.33 12.46 15.50
CA MET A 17 -1.15 13.00 16.17
C MET A 17 -1.33 14.47 16.57
N GLU A 18 -0.80 14.85 17.73
CA GLU A 18 -0.68 16.24 18.17
C GLU A 18 0.55 16.89 17.51
N ILE A 19 0.41 18.12 17.02
CA ILE A 19 1.47 18.86 16.34
C ILE A 19 1.91 20.11 17.12
N TYR A 20 3.23 20.28 17.26
CA TYR A 20 3.85 21.39 17.98
C TYR A 20 4.95 22.05 17.15
N GLY A 21 4.86 23.38 16.96
CA GLY A 21 5.85 24.17 16.20
C GLY A 21 7.00 24.70 17.06
N TYR A 22 8.21 24.65 16.52
CA TYR A 22 9.45 25.11 17.16
C TYR A 22 10.39 25.82 16.18
N ASN A 23 11.13 26.83 16.67
CA ASN A 23 12.19 27.53 15.95
C ASN A 23 13.55 27.33 16.61
N LEU A 24 14.60 27.21 15.80
CA LEU A 24 15.96 27.03 16.29
C LEU A 24 16.42 28.30 17.01
N CYS A 25 16.88 28.15 18.25
CA CYS A 25 17.45 29.26 19.01
C CYS A 25 18.96 29.12 19.09
N ARG A 26 19.69 30.06 18.48
CA ARG A 26 21.15 30.02 18.37
C ARG A 26 21.85 30.00 19.73
N TRP A 27 21.35 30.74 20.72
CA TRP A 27 21.95 30.74 22.07
C TRP A 27 21.74 29.39 22.77
N LYS A 28 20.51 28.87 22.76
CA LYS A 28 20.22 27.53 23.29
C LYS A 28 21.09 26.46 22.64
N LEU A 29 21.27 26.53 21.32
CA LEU A 29 22.15 25.63 20.58
C LEU A 29 23.62 25.78 20.99
N ALA A 30 24.09 27.00 21.27
CA ALA A 30 25.44 27.22 21.81
C ALA A 30 25.62 26.63 23.21
N ILE A 31 24.62 26.77 24.09
CA ILE A 31 24.63 26.15 25.43
C ILE A 31 24.67 24.63 25.33
N VAL A 32 23.83 24.04 24.48
CA VAL A 32 23.84 22.59 24.24
C VAL A 32 25.18 22.14 23.66
N SER A 33 25.74 22.89 22.71
CA SER A 33 27.04 22.58 22.11
C SER A 33 28.17 22.64 23.14
N LEU A 34 28.18 23.65 24.00
CA LEU A 34 29.12 23.74 25.12
C LEU A 34 28.94 22.56 26.08
N GLY A 35 27.69 22.21 26.42
CA GLY A 35 27.38 21.04 27.24
C GLY A 35 27.83 19.72 26.60
N VAL A 36 27.71 19.58 25.27
CA VAL A 36 28.20 18.41 24.52
C VAL A 36 29.72 18.31 24.62
N VAL A 37 30.44 19.42 24.47
CA VAL A 37 31.91 19.46 24.61
C VAL A 37 32.32 19.13 26.05
N CYS A 38 31.70 19.76 27.05
CA CYS A 38 31.99 19.52 28.46
C CYS A 38 31.70 18.09 28.91
N THR A 39 30.71 17.43 28.30
CA THR A 39 30.32 16.05 28.63
C THR A 39 31.00 15.00 27.75
N GLY A 40 31.96 15.40 26.90
CA GLY A 40 32.65 14.47 25.99
C GLY A 40 31.72 13.76 25.00
N GLY A 41 30.58 14.37 24.66
CA GLY A 41 29.60 13.79 23.74
C GLY A 41 28.43 13.04 24.40
N PHE A 42 28.44 12.80 25.71
CA PHE A 42 27.34 12.09 26.40
C PHE A 42 26.00 12.82 26.26
N LEU A 43 25.98 14.15 26.40
CA LEU A 43 24.77 14.94 26.23
C LEU A 43 24.19 14.82 24.82
N LEU A 44 25.03 14.70 23.79
CA LEU A 44 24.59 14.51 22.42
C LEU A 44 23.87 13.16 22.25
N LEU A 45 24.41 12.13 22.89
CA LEU A 45 23.86 10.78 22.89
C LEU A 45 22.50 10.74 23.62
N LEU A 46 22.39 11.39 24.78
CA LEU A 46 21.13 11.50 25.51
C LEU A 46 20.05 12.24 24.70
N LEU A 47 20.40 13.39 24.12
CA LEU A 47 19.47 14.16 23.27
C LEU A 47 19.14 13.43 21.96
N TYR A 48 20.00 12.54 21.49
CA TYR A 48 19.70 11.72 20.32
C TYR A 48 18.57 10.72 20.58
N TRP A 49 18.51 10.16 21.79
CA TRP A 49 17.52 9.15 22.19
C TRP A 49 16.21 9.78 22.66
N MET A 50 16.26 11.00 23.19
CA MET A 50 15.11 11.75 23.68
C MET A 50 14.82 12.94 22.74
N PRO A 51 14.09 12.74 21.62
CA PRO A 51 13.84 13.78 20.62
C PRO A 51 13.08 14.98 21.20
N GLU A 52 12.17 14.77 22.15
CA GLU A 52 11.47 15.83 22.87
C GLU A 52 12.46 16.75 23.61
N TRP A 53 13.40 16.17 24.35
CA TRP A 53 14.40 16.90 25.13
C TRP A 53 15.35 17.64 24.20
N ARG A 54 15.74 17.01 23.08
CA ARG A 54 16.54 17.66 22.03
C ARG A 54 15.87 18.92 21.52
N VAL A 55 14.60 18.85 21.15
CA VAL A 55 13.87 20.00 20.62
C VAL A 55 13.66 21.06 21.70
N LYS A 56 13.27 20.70 22.93
CA LYS A 56 13.10 21.66 24.03
C LYS A 56 14.41 22.36 24.43
N ALA A 57 15.53 21.63 24.39
CA ALA A 57 16.86 22.14 24.72
C ALA A 57 17.45 23.04 23.63
N THR A 58 17.17 22.77 22.34
CA THR A 58 17.75 23.52 21.20
C THR A 58 16.83 24.58 20.61
N CYS A 59 15.51 24.44 20.80
CA CYS A 59 14.50 25.25 20.15
C CYS A 59 13.63 26.03 21.15
N ILE A 60 12.90 27.02 20.63
CA ILE A 60 11.85 27.76 21.35
C ILE A 60 10.52 27.48 20.65
N ARG A 61 9.42 27.41 21.41
CA ARG A 61 8.08 27.17 20.86
C ARG A 61 7.68 28.34 19.97
N ALA A 62 7.20 28.04 18.78
CA ALA A 62 6.79 29.02 17.79
C ALA A 62 5.38 28.68 17.28
N ALA A 63 4.70 29.66 16.67
CA ALA A 63 3.46 29.40 15.96
C ALA A 63 3.71 28.36 14.85
N ILE A 64 2.78 27.42 14.66
CA ILE A 64 2.94 26.34 13.67
C ILE A 64 3.12 26.92 12.26
N LYS A 65 2.53 28.08 11.98
CA LYS A 65 2.72 28.80 10.72
C LYS A 65 4.20 29.03 10.45
N ASP A 66 4.94 29.65 11.37
CA ASP A 66 6.31 30.14 11.19
C ASP A 66 7.37 29.27 11.87
N CYS A 67 7.11 27.96 11.99
CA CYS A 67 8.06 27.03 12.57
C CYS A 67 9.09 26.50 11.55
N GLU A 68 10.30 26.22 12.01
CA GLU A 68 11.34 25.53 11.24
C GLU A 68 11.35 24.02 11.51
N VAL A 69 10.92 23.63 12.71
CA VAL A 69 10.90 22.26 13.20
C VAL A 69 9.54 21.97 13.80
N VAL A 70 9.01 20.79 13.48
CA VAL A 70 7.75 20.27 14.02
C VAL A 70 8.07 19.09 14.92
N LEU A 71 7.44 19.09 16.09
CA LEU A 71 7.41 17.95 17.00
C LEU A 71 6.00 17.35 16.97
N LEU A 72 5.92 16.08 16.61
CA LEU A 72 4.70 15.30 16.51
C LEU A 72 4.61 14.36 17.70
N ARG A 73 3.40 14.18 18.24
CA ARG A 73 3.14 13.25 19.34
C ARG A 73 1.97 12.35 18.98
N THR A 74 2.13 11.04 19.10
CA THR A 74 1.00 10.11 18.90
C THR A 74 -0.01 10.26 20.04
N THR A 75 -1.30 10.17 19.73
CA THR A 75 -2.38 10.18 20.73
C THR A 75 -2.60 8.82 21.39
N ASP A 76 -2.09 7.75 20.78
CA ASP A 76 -2.07 6.37 21.31
C ASP A 76 -1.42 6.27 22.71
N GLU A 77 -1.69 5.17 23.44
CA GLU A 77 -1.22 4.90 24.81
C GLU A 77 0.29 5.14 25.02
N PHE A 78 1.09 4.91 23.98
CA PHE A 78 2.55 5.06 23.99
C PHE A 78 3.05 6.52 23.98
N ARG A 79 2.24 7.48 23.50
CA ARG A 79 2.59 8.91 23.44
C ARG A 79 3.99 9.21 22.91
N MET A 80 4.38 8.54 21.82
CA MET A 80 5.71 8.66 21.23
C MET A 80 5.90 10.02 20.56
N TRP A 81 7.14 10.52 20.63
CA TRP A 81 7.54 11.80 20.05
C TRP A 81 8.37 11.62 18.78
N PHE A 82 7.99 12.30 17.71
CA PHE A 82 8.70 12.34 16.44
C PHE A 82 9.07 13.78 16.08
N CYS A 83 10.25 13.97 15.50
CA CYS A 83 10.73 15.29 15.09
C CYS A 83 10.90 15.32 13.57
N ALA A 84 10.24 16.28 12.92
CA ALA A 84 10.33 16.53 11.49
C ALA A 84 10.81 17.96 11.22
N LYS A 85 11.65 18.13 10.19
CA LYS A 85 12.13 19.46 9.75
C LYS A 85 11.25 19.96 8.61
N ILE A 86 10.84 21.22 8.66
CA ILE A 86 10.10 21.86 7.57
C ILE A 86 11.02 22.14 6.40
N ARG A 87 10.52 21.86 5.21
CA ARG A 87 11.15 22.12 3.92
C ARG A 87 10.29 23.09 3.13
N PHE A 88 10.94 23.79 2.21
CA PHE A 88 10.32 24.77 1.35
C PHE A 88 10.37 24.24 -0.08
N LEU A 89 9.22 24.29 -0.76
CA LEU A 89 9.11 23.96 -2.17
C LEU A 89 8.95 25.26 -2.96
N SER A 90 9.93 25.58 -3.80
CA SER A 90 9.82 26.72 -4.72
C SER A 90 9.07 26.28 -5.97
N LEU A 91 7.89 26.84 -6.20
CA LEU A 91 7.19 26.70 -7.47
C LEU A 91 7.77 27.74 -8.43
N GLU A 92 8.77 27.38 -9.22
CA GLU A 92 9.20 28.23 -10.32
C GLU A 92 8.19 28.14 -11.46
N THR A 93 7.58 29.30 -11.79
CA THR A 93 6.75 29.58 -12.98
C THR A 93 5.28 29.11 -12.91
N HIS A 94 4.35 30.07 -12.88
CA HIS A 94 2.95 29.82 -13.24
C HIS A 94 2.88 29.39 -14.72
N PRO A 95 2.38 28.20 -15.07
CA PRO A 95 2.19 27.80 -16.46
C PRO A 95 1.06 28.56 -17.18
N PHE A 96 0.43 29.55 -16.52
CA PHE A 96 -0.74 30.29 -17.01
C PHE A 96 -0.43 31.68 -17.61
N LEU A 97 0.84 32.07 -17.74
CA LEU A 97 1.22 33.27 -18.48
C LEU A 97 1.56 32.89 -19.93
N SER A 98 0.58 32.98 -20.83
CA SER A 98 0.82 32.97 -22.26
C SER A 98 1.63 34.22 -22.69
N PRO A 99 2.38 34.17 -23.81
CA PRO A 99 3.13 35.32 -24.29
C PRO A 99 2.19 36.44 -24.75
N LYS A 100 2.60 37.67 -24.46
CA LYS A 100 1.95 38.95 -24.78
C LYS A 100 1.26 38.95 -26.16
N SER A 101 0.06 39.52 -26.16
CA SER A 101 -0.72 39.96 -27.31
C SER A 101 0.15 40.60 -28.42
N MET A 102 0.21 39.96 -29.60
CA MET A 102 0.37 40.69 -30.85
C MET A 102 -1.02 40.93 -31.42
N THR A 103 -1.48 42.18 -31.29
CA THR A 103 -2.64 42.72 -31.98
C THR A 103 -2.41 42.68 -33.49
N ASN A 104 -3.05 41.74 -34.19
CA ASN A 104 -3.35 41.90 -35.61
C ASN A 104 -4.87 41.88 -35.79
N LYS A 105 -5.41 43.05 -36.14
CA LYS A 105 -6.79 43.27 -36.56
C LYS A 105 -7.05 42.51 -37.87
N VAL A 106 -8.04 41.61 -37.93
CA VAL A 106 -9.00 41.48 -39.05
C VAL A 106 -10.32 40.94 -38.51
N ALA A 107 -11.41 41.38 -39.12
CA ALA A 107 -12.79 41.36 -38.65
C ALA A 107 -13.60 40.09 -38.96
N ASN A 108 -14.73 39.99 -38.24
CA ASN A 108 -16.00 39.30 -38.52
C ASN A 108 -16.11 37.77 -38.31
N GLY A 109 -17.04 37.41 -37.42
CA GLY A 109 -17.96 36.27 -37.61
C GLY A 109 -17.90 35.15 -36.58
N HIS A 110 -18.85 35.17 -35.63
CA HIS A 110 -19.32 34.05 -34.77
C HIS A 110 -18.29 33.29 -33.91
N ALA A 111 -18.18 33.69 -32.64
CA ALA A 111 -17.60 32.86 -31.58
C ALA A 111 -18.69 32.35 -30.65
N VAL A 112 -18.79 31.02 -30.56
CA VAL A 112 -19.63 30.26 -29.63
C VAL A 112 -19.08 30.45 -28.21
N HIS A 113 -19.97 30.77 -27.26
CA HIS A 113 -19.64 30.82 -25.83
C HIS A 113 -19.26 29.42 -25.32
N PHE A 114 -17.96 29.16 -25.16
CA PHE A 114 -17.46 28.11 -24.29
C PHE A 114 -16.28 28.66 -23.49
N THR A 115 -16.20 28.23 -22.22
CA THR A 115 -15.10 28.40 -21.26
C THR A 115 -15.01 29.71 -20.44
N GLU A 116 -15.83 29.80 -19.39
CA GLU A 116 -15.48 30.55 -18.15
C GLU A 116 -15.46 29.65 -16.88
N ASN A 117 -15.96 28.41 -16.94
CA ASN A 117 -16.14 27.57 -15.73
C ASN A 117 -14.95 26.66 -15.36
N LEU A 118 -13.96 26.43 -16.23
CA LEU A 118 -12.81 25.55 -15.93
C LEU A 118 -11.78 26.19 -14.97
N ALA A 119 -11.81 27.51 -14.84
CA ALA A 119 -10.82 28.29 -14.10
C ALA A 119 -11.19 28.50 -12.62
N THR A 120 -12.45 28.27 -12.24
CA THR A 120 -12.99 28.67 -10.93
C THR A 120 -12.79 27.64 -9.82
N GLU A 121 -12.86 26.33 -10.08
CA GLU A 121 -12.61 25.30 -9.06
C GLU A 121 -11.13 24.91 -8.89
N ASN A 122 -10.36 24.92 -9.99
CA ASN A 122 -8.90 24.88 -9.86
C ASN A 122 -8.42 26.10 -9.07
N ARG A 123 -9.11 27.25 -9.15
CA ARG A 123 -8.91 28.40 -8.24
C ARG A 123 -9.25 28.10 -6.80
N HIS A 124 -10.18 27.20 -6.48
CA HIS A 124 -10.57 26.88 -5.10
C HIS A 124 -9.61 25.91 -4.42
N GLU A 125 -9.09 24.89 -5.12
CA GLU A 125 -7.95 24.11 -4.62
C GLU A 125 -6.68 24.97 -4.55
N MET A 126 -6.45 25.81 -5.56
CA MET A 126 -5.32 26.73 -5.64
C MET A 126 -5.42 27.88 -4.61
N SER A 127 -6.61 28.33 -4.23
CA SER A 127 -6.79 29.37 -3.20
C SER A 127 -6.59 28.84 -1.79
N LYS A 128 -6.70 27.52 -1.55
CA LYS A 128 -6.39 26.91 -0.25
C LYS A 128 -4.90 27.01 0.11
N TYR A 129 -4.03 27.07 -0.91
CA TYR A 129 -2.57 27.05 -0.77
C TYR A 129 -1.87 28.28 -1.37
N SER A 130 -2.61 29.24 -1.95
CA SER A 130 -2.01 30.41 -2.60
C SER A 130 -2.94 31.62 -2.54
N GLN A 131 -2.75 32.44 -1.51
CA GLN A 131 -3.07 33.86 -1.55
C GLN A 131 -2.00 34.63 -0.77
N THR A 132 -0.80 34.85 -1.34
CA THR A 132 -0.06 36.15 -1.40
C THR A 132 1.42 36.02 -1.80
N GLN A 133 1.79 36.47 -3.02
CA GLN A 133 3.18 36.63 -3.52
C GLN A 133 3.92 35.30 -3.81
N PRO A 134 5.09 35.26 -4.51
CA PRO A 134 5.58 34.05 -5.18
C PRO A 134 6.03 33.04 -4.11
N GLN A 135 5.11 32.15 -3.73
CA GLN A 135 5.08 31.59 -2.38
C GLN A 135 5.69 30.19 -2.34
N GLN A 136 6.80 30.07 -1.62
CA GLN A 136 7.36 28.79 -1.21
C GLN A 136 6.33 28.00 -0.38
N VAL A 137 5.93 26.82 -0.86
CA VAL A 137 5.00 25.96 -0.13
C VAL A 137 5.77 25.22 0.96
N ARG A 138 5.32 25.36 2.21
CA ARG A 138 5.93 24.70 3.38
C ARG A 138 5.41 23.28 3.49
N TYR A 139 6.31 22.32 3.64
CA TYR A 139 5.94 20.92 3.85
C TYR A 139 6.93 20.19 4.75
N PHE A 140 6.47 19.11 5.39
CA PHE A 140 7.36 18.14 6.05
C PHE A 140 6.98 16.73 5.63
N THR A 141 7.87 15.76 5.87
CA THR A 141 7.62 14.35 5.57
C THR A 141 7.68 13.54 6.85
N HIS A 142 6.61 12.78 7.13
CA HIS A 142 6.51 11.89 8.27
C HIS A 142 6.02 10.52 7.81
N HIS A 143 6.69 9.44 8.23
CA HIS A 143 6.38 8.06 7.83
C HIS A 143 6.10 7.88 6.32
N SER A 144 6.94 8.50 5.49
CA SER A 144 6.84 8.50 4.02
C SER A 144 5.64 9.24 3.41
N VAL A 145 4.88 10.01 4.19
CA VAL A 145 3.79 10.90 3.73
C VAL A 145 4.22 12.36 3.81
N LYS A 146 3.87 13.19 2.83
CA LYS A 146 4.11 14.64 2.83
C LYS A 146 2.91 15.39 3.37
N TYR A 147 3.16 16.28 4.32
CA TYR A 147 2.17 17.19 4.89
C TYR A 147 2.49 18.62 4.45
N PHE A 148 1.52 19.30 3.86
CA PHE A 148 1.61 20.66 3.35
C PHE A 148 0.86 21.63 4.26
N TRP A 149 1.37 22.85 4.37
CA TRP A 149 0.68 23.91 5.11
C TRP A 149 -0.57 24.36 4.36
N ASN A 150 -1.73 24.30 5.01
CA ASN A 150 -2.99 24.81 4.47
C ASN A 150 -3.35 26.14 5.16
N ASP A 151 -3.41 27.23 4.39
CA ASP A 151 -3.68 28.56 4.93
C ASP A 151 -5.13 28.73 5.41
N THR A 152 -6.07 27.96 4.86
CA THR A 152 -7.49 28.02 5.25
C THR A 152 -7.77 27.33 6.59
N LEU A 153 -7.11 26.19 6.84
CA LEU A 153 -7.25 25.43 8.08
C LEU A 153 -6.24 25.88 9.16
N HIS A 154 -5.28 26.73 8.80
CA HIS A 154 -4.12 27.08 9.62
C HIS A 154 -3.44 25.85 10.25
N ASN A 155 -3.39 24.74 9.51
CA ASN A 155 -2.86 23.46 9.97
C ASN A 155 -2.14 22.75 8.82
N PHE A 156 -1.32 21.76 9.17
CA PHE A 156 -0.71 20.88 8.18
C PHE A 156 -1.70 19.78 7.80
N ASP A 157 -1.89 19.60 6.50
CA ASP A 157 -2.74 18.54 5.94
C ASP A 157 -1.94 17.79 4.88
N PHE A 158 -2.21 16.50 4.71
CA PHE A 158 -1.55 15.74 3.65
C PHE A 158 -2.29 15.92 2.32
N LEU A 159 -1.57 15.81 1.21
CA LEU A 159 -2.18 15.99 -0.10
C LEU A 159 -3.01 14.74 -0.44
N LYS A 160 -4.34 14.91 -0.42
CA LYS A 160 -5.30 13.88 -0.84
C LYS A 160 -5.22 13.69 -2.36
N GLY A 161 -5.49 12.48 -2.83
CA GLY A 161 -5.60 12.19 -4.25
C GLY A 161 -6.97 12.60 -4.79
N LEU A 162 -7.43 11.94 -5.84
CA LEU A 162 -8.80 12.11 -6.34
C LEU A 162 -9.84 11.26 -5.58
N ASP A 163 -9.47 10.77 -4.39
CA ASP A 163 -10.20 9.79 -3.59
C ASP A 163 -11.13 10.40 -2.53
N GLU A 164 -10.98 11.69 -2.21
CA GLU A 164 -11.80 12.36 -1.21
C GLU A 164 -12.29 13.72 -1.71
N GLY A 165 -13.61 13.94 -1.70
CA GLY A 165 -14.23 15.23 -2.03
C GLY A 165 -14.37 15.51 -3.54
N VAL A 166 -14.12 14.51 -4.39
CA VAL A 166 -14.29 14.58 -5.84
C VAL A 166 -15.54 13.82 -6.23
N SER A 167 -16.44 14.45 -6.98
CA SER A 167 -17.67 13.81 -7.45
C SER A 167 -17.44 12.95 -8.68
N CYS A 168 -18.24 11.90 -8.88
CA CYS A 168 -18.10 11.01 -10.03
C CYS A 168 -18.26 11.76 -11.38
N THR A 169 -19.11 12.79 -11.42
CA THR A 169 -19.25 13.68 -12.59
C THR A 169 -17.95 14.42 -12.90
N SER A 170 -17.28 14.95 -11.88
CA SER A 170 -16.04 15.71 -12.07
C SER A 170 -14.87 14.87 -12.59
N ILE A 171 -14.83 13.57 -12.29
CA ILE A 171 -13.87 12.62 -12.87
C ILE A 171 -14.06 12.54 -14.38
N TYR A 172 -15.32 12.43 -14.83
CA TYR A 172 -15.66 12.38 -16.25
C TYR A 172 -15.47 13.71 -16.97
N GLU A 173 -15.92 14.83 -16.40
CA GLU A 173 -15.87 16.12 -17.08
C GLU A 173 -14.48 16.77 -17.08
N LYS A 174 -13.72 16.62 -15.97
CA LYS A 174 -12.46 17.35 -15.78
C LYS A 174 -11.21 16.51 -15.97
N HIS A 175 -11.30 15.20 -15.75
CA HIS A 175 -10.13 14.32 -15.74
C HIS A 175 -10.09 13.31 -16.89
N SER A 176 -11.17 13.09 -17.63
CA SER A 176 -11.21 12.12 -18.74
C SER A 176 -10.34 12.49 -19.95
N ALA A 177 -10.10 13.77 -20.18
CA ALA A 177 -9.30 14.26 -21.32
C ALA A 177 -7.78 14.11 -21.11
N GLY A 178 -7.32 13.82 -19.89
CA GLY A 178 -5.90 13.75 -19.55
C GLY A 178 -5.29 15.10 -19.15
N LEU A 179 -4.08 15.06 -18.60
CA LEU A 179 -3.37 16.24 -18.10
C LEU A 179 -2.53 16.93 -19.18
N THR A 180 -2.39 18.25 -19.08
CA THR A 180 -1.40 19.03 -19.86
C THR A 180 -0.01 18.85 -19.27
N LYS A 181 1.06 18.96 -20.08
CA LYS A 181 2.45 18.79 -19.61
C LYS A 181 2.82 19.75 -18.46
N GLY A 182 2.31 20.98 -18.48
CA GLY A 182 2.51 21.95 -17.40
C GLY A 182 1.83 21.52 -16.09
N MET A 183 0.58 21.05 -16.16
CA MET A 183 -0.15 20.56 -14.99
C MET A 183 0.45 19.26 -14.44
N HIS A 184 0.92 18.38 -15.33
CA HIS A 184 1.65 17.16 -14.96
C HIS A 184 2.92 17.48 -14.18
N ALA A 185 3.79 18.36 -14.71
CA ALA A 185 5.02 18.77 -14.03
C ALA A 185 4.74 19.41 -12.66
N TYR A 186 3.67 20.20 -12.58
CA TYR A 186 3.22 20.80 -11.33
C TYR A 186 2.78 19.75 -10.29
N ARG A 187 1.90 18.81 -10.68
CA ARG A 187 1.45 17.72 -9.80
C ARG A 187 2.59 16.79 -9.42
N LYS A 188 3.56 16.56 -10.31
CA LYS A 188 4.77 15.77 -10.04
C LYS A 188 5.63 16.40 -8.94
N LEU A 189 5.71 17.73 -8.90
CA LEU A 189 6.42 18.46 -7.85
C LEU A 189 5.74 18.27 -6.48
N LEU A 190 4.39 18.32 -6.44
CA LEU A 190 3.59 18.20 -5.23
C LEU A 190 3.54 16.75 -4.71
N TYR A 191 2.93 15.83 -5.47
CA TYR A 191 2.78 14.42 -5.08
C TYR A 191 4.14 13.71 -4.98
N GLY A 192 5.11 14.09 -5.82
CA GLY A 192 6.39 13.40 -5.95
C GLY A 192 6.31 12.21 -6.89
N VAL A 193 7.38 11.40 -6.89
CA VAL A 193 7.47 10.19 -7.70
C VAL A 193 6.58 9.08 -7.14
N ASN A 194 5.97 8.31 -8.03
CA ASN A 194 5.20 7.10 -7.71
C ASN A 194 6.15 5.94 -7.40
N GLU A 195 6.82 5.99 -6.25
CA GLU A 195 7.74 4.95 -5.81
C GLU A 195 7.62 4.68 -4.31
N ILE A 196 7.57 3.40 -3.94
CA ILE A 196 7.55 2.94 -2.54
C ILE A 196 9.01 2.70 -2.12
N THR A 197 9.76 3.78 -1.89
CA THR A 197 11.17 3.67 -1.47
C THR A 197 11.25 3.36 0.02
N VAL A 198 11.83 2.22 0.36
CA VAL A 198 12.15 1.87 1.75
C VAL A 198 13.54 2.44 2.07
N LYS A 199 13.68 3.21 3.16
CA LYS A 199 14.98 3.77 3.59
C LYS A 199 15.71 2.80 4.50
N VAL A 200 16.96 2.44 4.16
CA VAL A 200 17.76 1.51 4.96
C VAL A 200 18.27 2.25 6.19
N PRO A 201 18.03 1.78 7.43
CA PRO A 201 18.68 2.35 8.60
C PRO A 201 20.21 2.18 8.49
N SER A 202 20.96 3.21 8.85
CA SER A 202 22.43 3.16 8.75
C SER A 202 23.03 2.23 9.80
N VAL A 203 23.85 1.28 9.34
CA VAL A 203 24.57 0.31 10.19
C VAL A 203 25.43 1.00 11.25
N PHE A 204 25.94 2.19 10.91
CA PHE A 204 26.76 3.02 11.78
C PHE A 204 26.04 3.40 13.10
N LYS A 205 24.72 3.59 13.07
CA LYS A 205 23.92 3.95 14.26
C LYS A 205 23.90 2.83 15.30
N LEU A 206 23.91 1.56 14.87
CA LEU A 206 23.91 0.39 15.75
C LEU A 206 25.31 0.16 16.35
N LEU A 207 26.37 0.41 15.59
CA LEU A 207 27.76 0.26 16.02
C LEU A 207 28.17 1.24 17.13
N ILE A 208 27.71 2.50 17.06
CA ILE A 208 28.07 3.54 18.06
C ILE A 208 27.68 3.15 19.49
N LYS A 209 26.54 2.47 19.66
CA LYS A 209 26.00 2.12 20.99
C LYS A 209 26.88 1.10 21.71
N GLU A 210 27.43 0.13 20.98
CA GLU A 210 28.23 -0.96 21.53
C GLU A 210 29.72 -0.57 21.67
N LEU A 211 30.19 0.41 20.90
CA LEU A 211 31.54 0.95 21.09
C LEU A 211 31.73 1.59 22.47
N PHE A 212 30.68 2.18 23.04
CA PHE A 212 30.73 2.77 24.38
C PHE A 212 30.89 1.72 25.49
N SER A 213 30.22 0.57 25.37
CA SER A 213 30.41 -0.53 26.32
C SER A 213 31.81 -1.10 26.18
N VAL A 214 32.33 -1.31 24.97
CA VAL A 214 33.70 -1.83 24.78
C VAL A 214 34.78 -0.94 25.39
N ILE A 215 34.66 0.39 25.30
CA ILE A 215 35.65 1.33 25.85
C ILE A 215 35.72 1.25 27.38
N LEU A 216 34.58 1.13 28.07
CA LEU A 216 34.54 1.02 29.54
C LEU A 216 35.28 -0.22 30.08
N TRP A 217 35.22 -1.34 29.34
CA TRP A 217 35.81 -2.61 29.77
C TRP A 217 37.30 -2.72 29.43
N SER A 218 37.78 -1.97 28.43
CA SER A 218 39.20 -1.91 28.09
C SER A 218 40.04 -1.16 29.13
N THR A 219 39.41 -0.37 30.00
CA THR A 219 40.08 0.42 31.04
C THR A 219 40.47 -0.37 32.29
N ASP A 220 40.04 -1.63 32.41
CA ASP A 220 40.07 -2.37 33.68
C ASP A 220 41.23 -3.38 33.81
N GLU A 221 42.36 -3.19 33.12
CA GLU A 221 43.57 -4.06 33.12
C GLU A 221 43.34 -5.60 32.90
N TYR A 222 42.10 -6.05 32.71
CA TYR A 222 41.67 -7.42 32.45
C TYR A 222 41.57 -7.69 30.95
N TYR A 223 42.69 -7.50 30.24
CA TYR A 223 42.77 -7.58 28.78
C TYR A 223 42.20 -8.87 28.19
N TYR A 224 42.33 -10.01 28.87
CA TYR A 224 41.80 -11.29 28.39
C TYR A 224 40.27 -11.36 28.41
N TYR A 225 39.63 -10.88 29.47
CA TYR A 225 38.16 -10.86 29.58
C TYR A 225 37.56 -9.78 28.68
N ALA A 226 38.17 -8.59 28.68
CA ALA A 226 37.78 -7.51 27.78
C ALA A 226 37.86 -7.96 26.31
N LEU A 227 38.96 -8.62 25.90
CA LEU A 227 39.12 -9.14 24.54
C LEU A 227 38.06 -10.20 24.18
N ALA A 228 37.77 -11.14 25.08
CA ALA A 228 36.76 -12.17 24.84
C ALA A 228 35.35 -11.58 24.69
N ILE A 229 34.97 -10.63 25.54
CA ILE A 229 33.68 -9.94 25.47
C ILE A 229 33.57 -9.09 24.20
N VAL A 230 34.65 -8.41 23.80
CA VAL A 230 34.70 -7.64 22.55
C VAL A 230 34.48 -8.57 21.36
N ILE A 231 35.20 -9.69 21.28
CA ILE A 231 35.06 -10.66 20.18
C ILE A 231 33.63 -11.20 20.11
N MET A 232 33.07 -11.64 21.24
CA MET A 232 31.71 -12.19 21.28
C MET A 232 30.64 -11.14 20.91
N SER A 233 30.79 -9.91 21.40
CA SER A 233 29.91 -8.79 21.05
C SER A 233 30.00 -8.45 19.56
N VAL A 234 31.21 -8.36 19.00
CA VAL A 234 31.43 -8.08 17.57
C VAL A 234 30.80 -9.17 16.70
N VAL A 235 31.02 -10.46 17.01
CA VAL A 235 30.43 -11.57 16.26
C VAL A 235 28.89 -11.53 16.32
N SER A 236 28.32 -11.28 17.51
CA SER A 236 26.87 -11.15 17.70
C SER A 236 26.29 -9.99 16.87
N ILE A 237 26.94 -8.83 16.89
CA ILE A 237 26.53 -7.63 16.14
C ILE A 237 26.60 -7.90 14.63
N VAL A 238 27.71 -8.47 14.14
CA VAL A 238 27.87 -8.79 12.72
C VAL A 238 26.79 -9.78 12.26
N SER A 239 26.49 -10.81 13.06
CA SER A 239 25.45 -11.80 12.76
C SER A 239 24.04 -11.20 12.73
N SER A 240 23.73 -10.33 13.71
CA SER A 240 22.47 -9.59 13.77
C SER A 240 22.32 -8.63 12.58
N LEU A 241 23.37 -7.87 12.25
CA LEU A 241 23.42 -6.97 11.10
C LEU A 241 23.26 -7.70 9.77
N TYR A 242 23.91 -8.86 9.61
CA TYR A 242 23.76 -9.69 8.43
C TYR A 242 22.31 -10.19 8.27
N SER A 243 21.69 -10.62 9.37
CA SER A 243 20.29 -11.06 9.38
C SER A 243 19.33 -9.93 9.02
N ILE A 244 19.51 -8.74 9.61
CA ILE A 244 18.71 -7.54 9.31
C ILE A 244 18.89 -7.11 7.85
N ARG A 245 20.14 -7.06 7.35
CA ARG A 245 20.45 -6.73 5.95
C ARG A 245 19.78 -7.72 4.99
N LYS A 246 19.85 -9.02 5.28
CA LYS A 246 19.24 -10.06 4.45
C LYS A 246 17.71 -9.93 4.40
N GLN A 247 17.07 -9.70 5.54
CA GLN A 247 15.62 -9.44 5.61
C GLN A 247 15.25 -8.19 4.82
N TYR A 248 16.07 -7.15 4.90
CA TYR A 248 15.85 -5.89 4.21
C TYR A 248 15.98 -6.03 2.68
N VAL A 249 17.02 -6.71 2.20
CA VAL A 249 17.21 -6.97 0.76
C VAL A 249 16.03 -7.76 0.20
N MET A 250 15.58 -8.79 0.91
CA MET A 250 14.40 -9.56 0.50
C MET A 250 13.14 -8.67 0.38
N LEU A 251 12.92 -7.74 1.30
CA LEU A 251 11.80 -6.80 1.26
C LEU A 251 11.96 -5.78 0.13
N HIS A 252 13.17 -5.25 -0.06
CA HIS A 252 13.50 -4.34 -1.16
C HIS A 252 13.27 -5.01 -2.52
N ASP A 253 13.74 -6.24 -2.72
CA ASP A 253 13.59 -6.97 -3.98
C ASP A 253 12.11 -7.29 -4.29
N MET A 254 11.31 -7.60 -3.28
CA MET A 254 9.86 -7.78 -3.42
C MET A 254 9.16 -6.50 -3.90
N VAL A 255 9.61 -5.33 -3.44
CA VAL A 255 9.04 -4.02 -3.80
C VAL A 255 9.58 -3.52 -5.15
N ALA A 256 10.87 -3.73 -5.43
CA ALA A 256 11.55 -3.25 -6.63
C ALA A 256 11.16 -4.03 -7.90
N ALA A 257 10.87 -5.33 -7.79
CA ALA A 257 10.42 -6.14 -8.93
C ALA A 257 9.09 -5.65 -9.55
N HIS A 258 8.35 -4.77 -8.87
CA HIS A 258 7.04 -4.27 -9.29
C HIS A 258 7.00 -2.74 -9.55
N SER A 259 8.13 -2.01 -9.46
CA SER A 259 8.10 -0.54 -9.37
C SER A 259 8.41 0.23 -10.66
N THR A 260 8.97 -0.41 -11.70
CA THR A 260 9.39 0.28 -12.94
C THR A 260 8.82 -0.38 -14.18
N VAL A 261 7.61 0.03 -14.56
CA VAL A 261 6.90 -0.41 -15.77
C VAL A 261 6.67 0.79 -16.68
N ARG A 262 6.71 0.60 -17.99
CA ARG A 262 6.31 1.64 -18.94
C ARG A 262 4.79 1.65 -19.09
N VAL A 263 4.21 2.84 -19.02
CA VAL A 263 2.76 3.04 -19.04
C VAL A 263 2.42 4.05 -20.12
N SER A 264 1.40 3.74 -20.92
CA SER A 264 0.84 4.65 -21.91
C SER A 264 -0.13 5.62 -21.24
N VAL A 265 0.10 6.92 -21.38
CA VAL A 265 -0.75 7.98 -20.79
C VAL A 265 -1.31 8.86 -21.89
N CYS A 266 -2.62 9.09 -21.84
CA CYS A 266 -3.34 10.02 -22.71
C CYS A 266 -3.20 11.44 -22.16
N ARG A 267 -2.69 12.35 -22.99
CA ARG A 267 -2.56 13.78 -22.67
C ARG A 267 -3.79 14.56 -23.15
N ALA A 268 -3.93 15.79 -22.66
CA ALA A 268 -5.04 16.69 -23.00
C ALA A 268 -5.19 16.99 -24.52
N ASN A 269 -4.11 16.83 -25.30
CA ASN A 269 -4.12 16.98 -26.76
C ASN A 269 -4.58 15.71 -27.49
N GLY A 270 -4.95 14.64 -26.77
CA GLY A 270 -5.34 13.35 -27.33
C GLY A 270 -4.16 12.46 -27.74
N GLU A 271 -2.91 12.91 -27.57
CA GLU A 271 -1.73 12.10 -27.86
C GLU A 271 -1.46 11.10 -26.73
N ILE A 272 -1.06 9.89 -27.12
CA ILE A 272 -0.63 8.84 -26.19
C ILE A 272 0.88 8.90 -26.09
N GLU A 273 1.38 9.11 -24.88
CA GLU A 273 2.81 9.19 -24.56
C GLU A 273 3.17 8.05 -23.60
N GLU A 274 4.24 7.30 -23.90
CA GLU A 274 4.79 6.34 -22.95
C GLU A 274 5.65 7.05 -21.91
N ILE A 275 5.29 6.89 -20.63
CA ILE A 275 6.07 7.37 -19.50
C ILE A 275 6.41 6.24 -18.54
N PHE A 276 7.36 6.46 -17.64
CA PHE A 276 7.65 5.51 -16.57
C PHE A 276 6.56 5.55 -15.49
N SER A 277 6.26 4.40 -14.90
CA SER A 277 5.32 4.25 -13.78
C SER A 277 5.64 5.17 -12.60
N THR A 278 6.91 5.49 -12.38
CA THR A 278 7.42 6.40 -11.34
C THR A 278 7.03 7.86 -11.56
N ASP A 279 6.67 8.24 -12.80
CA ASP A 279 6.30 9.60 -13.19
C ASP A 279 4.79 9.83 -13.23
N LEU A 280 3.98 8.81 -12.91
CA LEU A 280 2.54 8.92 -12.80
C LEU A 280 2.12 9.80 -11.64
N VAL A 281 1.13 10.66 -11.88
CA VAL A 281 0.54 11.53 -10.87
C VAL A 281 -0.99 11.40 -10.86
N PRO A 282 -1.66 11.68 -9.73
CA PRO A 282 -3.12 11.71 -9.69
C PRO A 282 -3.71 12.61 -10.78
N GLY A 283 -4.70 12.07 -11.49
CA GLY A 283 -5.39 12.67 -12.63
C GLY A 283 -4.79 12.40 -14.00
N ASP A 284 -3.64 11.72 -14.11
CA ASP A 284 -3.21 11.18 -15.41
C ASP A 284 -4.23 10.13 -15.91
N VAL A 285 -4.46 10.09 -17.22
CA VAL A 285 -5.32 9.07 -17.86
C VAL A 285 -4.42 8.01 -18.46
N MET A 286 -4.36 6.83 -17.84
CA MET A 286 -3.62 5.70 -18.36
C MET A 286 -4.47 4.90 -19.36
N VAL A 287 -3.82 4.42 -20.42
CA VAL A 287 -4.37 3.46 -21.37
C VAL A 287 -3.89 2.08 -20.98
N ILE A 288 -4.84 1.17 -20.75
CA ILE A 288 -4.54 -0.20 -20.32
C ILE A 288 -4.34 -1.06 -21.58
N PRO A 289 -3.20 -1.75 -21.72
CA PRO A 289 -2.93 -2.59 -22.88
C PRO A 289 -3.84 -3.82 -22.92
N LEU A 290 -4.07 -4.30 -24.14
CA LEU A 290 -4.89 -5.49 -24.45
C LEU A 290 -4.42 -6.74 -23.71
N ASN A 291 -3.11 -6.98 -23.72
CA ASN A 291 -2.47 -8.18 -23.18
C ASN A 291 -2.23 -8.10 -21.66
N GLY A 292 -2.96 -7.20 -20.98
CA GLY A 292 -2.84 -7.03 -19.54
C GLY A 292 -1.59 -6.26 -19.10
N THR A 293 -1.61 -5.82 -17.85
CA THR A 293 -0.48 -5.15 -17.19
C THR A 293 -0.61 -5.27 -15.68
N VAL A 294 0.50 -5.26 -14.97
CA VAL A 294 0.49 -5.02 -13.53
C VAL A 294 0.16 -3.55 -13.29
N MET A 295 -0.81 -3.28 -12.42
CA MET A 295 -1.24 -1.92 -12.10
C MET A 295 -0.19 -1.22 -11.21
N PRO A 296 0.40 -0.09 -11.64
CA PRO A 296 1.44 0.61 -10.88
C PRO A 296 0.90 1.62 -9.85
N CYS A 297 -0.40 1.88 -9.86
CA CYS A 297 -1.09 2.86 -9.03
C CYS A 297 -2.55 2.45 -8.84
N ASP A 298 -3.27 3.13 -7.93
CA ASP A 298 -4.73 2.96 -7.85
C ASP A 298 -5.37 3.89 -8.89
N ALA A 299 -6.21 3.34 -9.78
CA ALA A 299 -6.84 4.07 -10.86
C ALA A 299 -8.33 3.68 -10.99
N VAL A 300 -9.17 4.63 -11.38
CA VAL A 300 -10.60 4.41 -11.63
C VAL A 300 -10.83 4.22 -13.13
N LEU A 301 -11.57 3.18 -13.50
CA LEU A 301 -11.87 2.86 -14.88
C LEU A 301 -12.94 3.81 -15.41
N ILE A 302 -12.64 4.54 -16.49
CA ILE A 302 -13.58 5.48 -17.12
C ILE A 302 -14.15 4.95 -18.44
N ASN A 303 -13.42 4.07 -19.13
CA ASN A 303 -13.89 3.44 -20.35
C ASN A 303 -13.41 2.00 -20.45
N GLY A 304 -14.26 1.12 -20.96
CA GLY A 304 -14.03 -0.31 -21.12
C GLY A 304 -14.28 -1.12 -19.85
N THR A 305 -13.96 -2.41 -19.95
CA THR A 305 -14.02 -3.37 -18.85
C THR A 305 -12.69 -4.11 -18.75
N CYS A 306 -12.30 -4.48 -17.55
CA CYS A 306 -11.02 -5.17 -17.29
C CYS A 306 -11.26 -6.42 -16.45
N ILE A 307 -10.59 -7.51 -16.79
CA ILE A 307 -10.53 -8.69 -15.93
C ILE A 307 -9.22 -8.61 -15.15
N VAL A 308 -9.31 -8.65 -13.82
CA VAL A 308 -8.21 -8.34 -12.91
C VAL A 308 -8.04 -9.44 -11.89
N ASN A 309 -6.80 -9.85 -11.65
CA ASN A 309 -6.44 -10.71 -10.53
C ASN A 309 -6.02 -9.84 -9.33
N GLU A 310 -6.80 -9.91 -8.25
CA GLU A 310 -6.57 -9.16 -7.01
C GLU A 310 -5.84 -9.97 -5.92
N SER A 311 -5.35 -11.17 -6.23
CA SER A 311 -4.73 -12.10 -5.26
C SER A 311 -3.59 -11.50 -4.46
N MET A 312 -2.83 -10.55 -5.01
CA MET A 312 -1.77 -9.85 -4.27
C MET A 312 -2.30 -9.03 -3.08
N LEU A 313 -3.53 -8.51 -3.17
CA LEU A 313 -4.14 -7.64 -2.16
C LEU A 313 -5.18 -8.36 -1.30
N THR A 314 -6.04 -9.18 -1.92
CA THR A 314 -7.12 -9.89 -1.21
C THR A 314 -6.72 -11.28 -0.77
N GLY A 315 -5.70 -11.88 -1.39
CA GLY A 315 -5.36 -13.30 -1.23
C GLY A 315 -6.24 -14.24 -2.08
N GLU A 316 -7.34 -13.74 -2.63
CA GLU A 316 -8.27 -14.53 -3.45
C GLU A 316 -7.74 -14.67 -4.88
N SER A 317 -7.67 -15.91 -5.38
CA SER A 317 -7.10 -16.22 -6.69
C SER A 317 -8.06 -16.05 -7.87
N VAL A 318 -9.35 -15.81 -7.60
CA VAL A 318 -10.39 -15.72 -8.62
C VAL A 318 -10.31 -14.37 -9.34
N PRO A 319 -10.22 -14.34 -10.68
CA PRO A 319 -10.27 -13.10 -11.44
C PRO A 319 -11.60 -12.37 -11.29
N VAL A 320 -11.55 -11.06 -11.07
CA VAL A 320 -12.73 -10.20 -10.91
C VAL A 320 -12.88 -9.30 -12.13
N THR A 321 -14.10 -9.19 -12.65
CA THR A 321 -14.42 -8.25 -13.74
C THR A 321 -14.74 -6.86 -13.19
N LYS A 322 -13.97 -5.87 -13.62
CA LYS A 322 -14.10 -4.45 -13.31
C LYS A 322 -14.79 -3.72 -14.46
N THR A 323 -15.75 -2.87 -14.12
CA THR A 323 -16.52 -2.09 -15.09
C THR A 323 -16.21 -0.61 -14.96
N ASN A 324 -16.41 0.17 -16.02
CA ASN A 324 -16.25 1.62 -15.94
C ASN A 324 -17.19 2.24 -14.91
N LEU A 325 -16.77 3.35 -14.31
CA LEU A 325 -17.56 4.12 -13.37
C LEU A 325 -18.86 4.59 -14.07
N PRO A 326 -20.05 4.47 -13.49
CA PRO A 326 -21.26 4.98 -14.14
C PRO A 326 -21.13 6.48 -14.38
N ASN A 327 -21.53 6.97 -15.57
CA ASN A 327 -21.47 8.40 -15.87
C ASN A 327 -22.83 9.03 -15.53
N PRO A 328 -22.93 9.86 -14.48
CA PRO A 328 -24.21 10.44 -14.06
C PRO A 328 -24.83 11.39 -15.09
N SER A 329 -24.02 11.90 -16.05
CA SER A 329 -24.49 12.78 -17.13
C SER A 329 -25.17 12.04 -18.28
N VAL A 330 -24.97 10.72 -18.40
CA VAL A 330 -25.50 9.89 -19.50
C VAL A 330 -26.51 8.86 -18.98
N ASP A 331 -26.32 8.33 -17.78
CA ASP A 331 -27.19 7.32 -17.19
C ASP A 331 -28.34 7.97 -16.39
N ILE A 332 -29.54 8.00 -16.99
CA ILE A 332 -30.78 8.59 -16.46
C ILE A 332 -31.28 7.89 -15.18
N LYS A 333 -30.61 6.84 -14.69
CA LYS A 333 -30.96 6.14 -13.45
C LYS A 333 -30.49 6.93 -12.22
N GLY A 334 -31.13 8.08 -11.96
CA GLY A 334 -31.53 8.60 -10.65
C GLY A 334 -30.59 8.57 -9.42
N MET A 335 -29.30 8.32 -9.55
CA MET A 335 -28.33 8.52 -8.47
C MET A 335 -27.87 9.97 -8.52
N GLY A 336 -27.95 10.70 -7.41
CA GLY A 336 -27.42 12.06 -7.31
C GLY A 336 -25.90 12.11 -7.56
N ASP A 337 -25.29 13.30 -7.49
CA ASP A 337 -23.84 13.46 -7.62
C ASP A 337 -23.14 12.79 -6.42
N GLU A 338 -22.83 11.49 -6.55
CA GLU A 338 -22.16 10.71 -5.52
C GLU A 338 -20.67 11.04 -5.51
N PHE A 339 -20.11 11.18 -4.30
CA PHE A 339 -18.68 11.34 -4.12
C PHE A 339 -17.97 10.02 -4.42
N TYR A 340 -16.94 10.09 -5.25
CA TYR A 340 -16.11 8.93 -5.52
C TYR A 340 -15.35 8.54 -4.25
N SER A 341 -15.39 7.25 -3.93
CA SER A 341 -14.62 6.63 -2.85
C SER A 341 -14.16 5.26 -3.33
N PRO A 342 -12.86 4.93 -3.23
CA PRO A 342 -12.33 3.63 -3.63
C PRO A 342 -12.97 2.43 -2.92
N GLU A 343 -13.49 2.63 -1.70
CA GLU A 343 -14.13 1.57 -0.91
C GLU A 343 -15.53 1.25 -1.42
N ILE A 344 -16.33 2.29 -1.71
CA ILE A 344 -17.69 2.15 -2.23
C ILE A 344 -17.65 1.72 -3.70
N HIS A 345 -16.74 2.29 -4.48
CA HIS A 345 -16.61 2.07 -5.92
C HIS A 345 -15.54 1.03 -6.26
N LYS A 346 -15.36 0.01 -5.40
CA LYS A 346 -14.36 -1.06 -5.58
C LYS A 346 -14.49 -1.76 -6.93
N ARG A 347 -15.71 -1.92 -7.46
CA ARG A 347 -15.99 -2.53 -8.78
C ARG A 347 -15.43 -1.73 -9.97
N HIS A 348 -15.23 -0.43 -9.78
CA HIS A 348 -14.74 0.49 -10.81
C HIS A 348 -13.28 0.89 -10.60
N THR A 349 -12.67 0.43 -9.51
CA THR A 349 -11.30 0.79 -9.12
C THR A 349 -10.35 -0.38 -9.38
N LEU A 350 -9.23 -0.06 -10.03
CA LEU A 350 -8.08 -0.92 -10.26
C LEU A 350 -7.02 -0.57 -9.21
N PHE A 351 -6.55 -1.54 -8.44
CA PHE A 351 -5.63 -1.28 -7.33
C PHE A 351 -4.17 -1.57 -7.69
N CYS A 352 -3.25 -0.83 -7.10
CA CYS A 352 -1.82 -0.99 -7.26
C CYS A 352 -1.36 -2.40 -6.86
N GLY A 353 -0.61 -3.07 -7.74
CA GLY A 353 -0.13 -4.44 -7.55
C GLY A 353 -1.09 -5.54 -8.02
N THR A 354 -2.33 -5.20 -8.39
CA THR A 354 -3.22 -6.15 -9.08
C THR A 354 -2.77 -6.32 -10.53
N THR A 355 -3.02 -7.49 -11.11
CA THR A 355 -2.65 -7.76 -12.51
C THR A 355 -3.89 -7.75 -13.37
N VAL A 356 -3.98 -6.80 -14.30
CA VAL A 356 -4.98 -6.85 -15.38
C VAL A 356 -4.57 -8.00 -16.29
N ILE A 357 -5.47 -8.96 -16.47
CA ILE A 357 -5.24 -10.12 -17.33
C ILE A 357 -5.65 -9.79 -18.76
N GLN A 358 -6.86 -9.26 -18.92
CA GLN A 358 -7.42 -8.94 -20.22
C GLN A 358 -8.30 -7.70 -20.13
N THR A 359 -8.28 -6.88 -21.17
CA THR A 359 -9.22 -5.75 -21.34
C THR A 359 -10.26 -6.06 -22.40
N ARG A 360 -11.51 -5.68 -22.18
CA ARG A 360 -12.59 -5.78 -23.17
C ARG A 360 -13.18 -4.40 -23.41
N PHE A 361 -13.36 -4.03 -24.67
CA PHE A 361 -13.94 -2.75 -25.07
C PHE A 361 -14.90 -2.92 -26.25
N TYR A 362 -15.86 -2.01 -26.34
CA TYR A 362 -16.75 -1.92 -27.48
C TYR A 362 -16.08 -1.06 -28.57
N THR A 363 -16.07 -1.55 -29.81
CA THR A 363 -15.78 -0.78 -31.04
C THR A 363 -14.57 0.17 -31.00
N GLY A 364 -13.36 -0.33 -31.26
CA GLY A 364 -12.18 0.50 -31.58
C GLY A 364 -11.70 1.49 -30.51
N GLU A 365 -12.34 1.55 -29.35
CA GLU A 365 -11.99 2.47 -28.26
C GLU A 365 -10.98 1.85 -27.30
N LEU A 366 -10.05 2.68 -26.82
CA LEU A 366 -9.05 2.24 -25.85
C LEU A 366 -9.63 2.22 -24.44
N VAL A 367 -9.26 1.20 -23.67
CA VAL A 367 -9.59 1.10 -22.24
C VAL A 367 -8.78 2.14 -21.47
N LYS A 368 -9.49 3.06 -20.80
CA LYS A 368 -8.89 4.21 -20.13
C LYS A 368 -9.22 4.20 -18.63
N ALA A 369 -8.23 4.51 -17.81
CA ALA A 369 -8.39 4.67 -16.38
C ALA A 369 -7.72 5.97 -15.90
N VAL A 370 -8.33 6.66 -14.93
CA VAL A 370 -7.79 7.88 -14.31
C VAL A 370 -7.05 7.50 -13.04
N VAL A 371 -5.80 7.94 -12.90
CA VAL A 371 -4.99 7.69 -11.70
C VAL A 371 -5.58 8.45 -10.51
N VAL A 372 -5.88 7.75 -9.42
CA VAL A 372 -6.48 8.33 -8.21
C VAL A 372 -5.42 8.53 -7.13
N ARG A 373 -4.65 7.48 -6.81
CA ARG A 373 -3.62 7.48 -5.76
C ARG A 373 -2.31 6.92 -6.31
N THR A 374 -1.19 7.46 -5.84
CA THR A 374 0.17 7.01 -6.20
C THR A 374 1.04 6.79 -4.95
N GLY A 375 2.09 5.97 -5.08
CA GLY A 375 3.11 5.71 -4.07
C GLY A 375 2.55 5.14 -2.77
N PHE A 376 3.00 5.67 -1.64
CA PHE A 376 2.56 5.28 -0.29
C PHE A 376 1.09 5.59 0.02
N SER A 377 0.42 6.38 -0.82
CA SER A 377 -1.02 6.67 -0.66
C SER A 377 -1.92 5.55 -1.21
N THR A 378 -1.41 4.70 -2.12
CA THR A 378 -2.16 3.56 -2.67
C THR A 378 -2.51 2.51 -1.61
N SER A 379 -3.51 1.66 -1.85
CA SER A 379 -3.87 0.56 -0.93
C SER A 379 -2.66 -0.34 -0.61
N LYS A 380 -1.88 -0.72 -1.63
CA LYS A 380 -0.62 -1.47 -1.45
C LYS A 380 0.43 -0.66 -0.66
N GLY A 381 0.58 0.62 -0.97
CA GLY A 381 1.51 1.52 -0.28
C GLY A 381 1.20 1.70 1.20
N GLN A 382 -0.08 1.78 1.56
CA GLN A 382 -0.54 1.87 2.94
C GLN A 382 -0.23 0.57 3.73
N LEU A 383 -0.44 -0.60 3.13
CA LEU A 383 -0.04 -1.90 3.70
C LEU A 383 1.48 -1.98 3.93
N VAL A 384 2.27 -1.56 2.93
CA VAL A 384 3.75 -1.53 3.09
C VAL A 384 4.16 -0.53 4.18
N ARG A 385 3.47 0.61 4.29
CA ARG A 385 3.74 1.62 5.33
C ARG A 385 3.49 1.08 6.73
N SER A 386 2.39 0.36 6.96
CA SER A 386 2.07 -0.23 8.26
C SER A 386 3.05 -1.35 8.65
N ILE A 387 3.62 -2.06 7.66
CA ILE A 387 4.70 -3.02 7.88
C ILE A 387 6.01 -2.31 8.24
N LEU A 388 6.32 -1.18 7.61
CA LEU A 388 7.60 -0.47 7.79
C LEU A 388 7.64 0.37 9.07
N TYR A 389 6.51 0.96 9.45
CA TYR A 389 6.33 1.75 10.68
C TYR A 389 5.25 1.11 11.54
N PRO A 390 5.50 -0.11 12.08
CA PRO A 390 4.52 -0.76 12.93
C PRO A 390 4.31 0.07 14.18
N LYS A 391 3.05 0.21 14.62
CA LYS A 391 2.76 0.76 15.93
C LYS A 391 3.51 -0.08 16.99
N PRO A 392 4.16 0.57 17.98
CA PRO A 392 4.77 -0.18 19.07
C PRO A 392 3.70 -1.01 19.76
N THR A 393 4.01 -2.27 20.05
CA THR A 393 3.15 -3.13 20.87
C THR A 393 3.69 -3.14 22.29
N ASP A 394 2.86 -2.87 23.29
CA ASP A 394 3.28 -2.92 24.69
C ASP A 394 3.43 -4.39 25.07
N PHE A 395 4.67 -4.80 25.26
CA PHE A 395 4.97 -6.16 25.65
C PHE A 395 5.09 -6.22 27.17
N LYS A 396 4.18 -6.97 27.80
CA LYS A 396 4.33 -7.35 29.22
C LYS A 396 5.71 -7.92 29.52
N LEU A 397 6.26 -8.75 28.62
CA LEU A 397 7.61 -9.31 28.77
C LEU A 397 8.70 -8.23 28.87
N TYR A 398 8.64 -7.18 28.06
CA TYR A 398 9.64 -6.11 28.13
C TYR A 398 9.44 -5.27 29.40
N ARG A 399 8.20 -5.01 29.80
CA ARG A 399 7.91 -4.36 31.09
C ARG A 399 8.44 -5.17 32.26
N ASP A 400 8.23 -6.47 32.27
CA ASP A 400 8.72 -7.39 33.29
C ASP A 400 10.26 -7.49 33.25
N ALA A 401 10.87 -7.47 32.06
CA ALA A 401 12.31 -7.38 31.90
C ALA A 401 12.88 -6.04 32.40
N TYR A 402 12.19 -4.92 32.19
CA TYR A 402 12.56 -3.62 32.75
C TYR A 402 12.42 -3.60 34.27
N LEU A 403 11.38 -4.21 34.85
CA LEU A 403 11.23 -4.36 36.29
C LEU A 403 12.34 -5.23 36.89
N PHE A 404 12.68 -6.33 36.23
CA PHE A 404 13.81 -7.19 36.59
C PHE A 404 15.14 -6.43 36.53
N LEU A 405 15.38 -5.68 35.45
CA LEU A 405 16.57 -4.83 35.31
C LEU A 405 16.64 -3.75 36.40
N LEU A 406 15.50 -3.12 36.72
CA LEU A 406 15.43 -2.12 37.79
C LEU A 406 15.74 -2.73 39.16
N CYS A 407 15.24 -3.95 39.43
CA CYS A 407 15.57 -4.70 40.64
C CYS A 407 17.06 -5.01 40.72
N LEU A 408 17.68 -5.49 39.63
CA LEU A 408 19.12 -5.73 39.55
C LEU A 408 19.93 -4.45 39.81
N VAL A 409 19.54 -3.33 39.18
CA VAL A 409 20.19 -2.02 39.40
C VAL A 409 20.04 -1.55 40.85
N ALA A 410 18.90 -1.81 41.49
CA ALA A 410 18.70 -1.45 42.90
C ALA A 410 19.64 -2.26 43.83
N VAL A 411 19.75 -3.58 43.61
CA VAL A 411 20.68 -4.44 44.36
C VAL A 411 22.13 -4.01 44.12
N ALA A 412 22.50 -3.73 42.87
CA ALA A 412 23.81 -3.23 42.51
C ALA A 412 24.12 -1.87 43.15
N GLY A 413 23.12 -0.98 43.22
CA GLY A 413 23.24 0.32 43.90
C GLY A 413 23.54 0.19 45.39
N ILE A 414 22.93 -0.79 46.07
CA ILE A 414 23.24 -1.09 47.47
C ILE A 414 24.68 -1.60 47.59
N GLY A 415 25.09 -2.54 46.73
CA GLY A 415 26.47 -3.05 46.70
C GLY A 415 27.50 -1.97 46.39
N PHE A 416 27.18 -1.06 45.47
CA PHE A 416 28.00 0.09 45.09
C PHE A 416 28.21 1.04 46.28
N ILE A 417 27.13 1.42 46.97
CA ILE A 417 27.22 2.29 48.16
C ILE A 417 28.03 1.61 49.27
N TYR A 418 27.79 0.33 49.52
CA TYR A 418 28.53 -0.44 50.52
C TYR A 418 30.03 -0.49 50.21
N THR A 419 30.39 -0.75 48.95
CA THR A 419 31.77 -0.83 48.49
C THR A 419 32.47 0.51 48.62
N ILE A 420 31.84 1.62 48.21
CA ILE A 420 32.39 2.97 48.38
C ILE A 420 32.65 3.28 49.86
N ILE A 421 31.68 3.01 50.75
CA ILE A 421 31.84 3.28 52.18
C ILE A 421 32.99 2.45 52.76
N ASN A 422 33.05 1.16 52.45
CA ASN A 422 34.10 0.27 52.96
C ASN A 422 35.49 0.66 52.42
N SER A 423 35.61 0.99 51.14
CA SER A 423 36.89 1.36 50.53
C SER A 423 37.40 2.73 51.02
N ILE A 424 36.50 3.67 51.36
CA ILE A 424 36.85 4.91 52.06
C ILE A 424 37.36 4.63 53.48
N LEU A 425 36.67 3.75 54.24
CA LEU A 425 37.08 3.38 55.60
C LEU A 425 38.44 2.69 55.62
N ASN A 426 38.74 1.87 54.62
CA ASN A 426 40.01 1.17 54.46
C ASN A 426 41.12 2.02 53.83
N LYS A 427 40.86 3.31 53.51
CA LYS A 427 41.80 4.27 52.91
C LYS A 427 42.44 3.77 51.60
N VAL A 428 41.63 3.14 50.75
CA VAL A 428 42.04 2.69 49.42
C VAL A 428 42.21 3.90 48.48
N GLU A 429 43.09 3.78 47.49
CA GLU A 429 43.34 4.84 46.50
C GLU A 429 42.09 5.14 45.64
N ILE A 430 41.84 6.42 45.35
CA ILE A 430 40.62 6.90 44.68
C ILE A 430 40.42 6.24 43.31
N GLY A 431 41.51 6.00 42.56
CA GLY A 431 41.46 5.32 41.26
C GLY A 431 40.86 3.92 41.36
N VAL A 432 41.30 3.15 42.37
CA VAL A 432 40.81 1.79 42.62
C VAL A 432 39.33 1.81 43.05
N ILE A 433 38.95 2.78 43.90
CA ILE A 433 37.54 2.95 44.31
C ILE A 433 36.65 3.19 43.09
N ILE A 434 37.07 4.05 42.15
CA ILE A 434 36.31 4.34 40.93
C ILE A 434 36.17 3.09 40.06
N ILE A 435 37.27 2.33 39.89
CA ILE A 435 37.28 1.12 39.05
C ILE A 435 36.38 0.02 39.66
N GLU A 436 36.57 -0.33 40.94
CA GLU A 436 35.75 -1.35 41.63
C GLU A 436 34.25 -0.98 41.64
N SER A 437 33.95 0.30 41.78
CA SER A 437 32.59 0.81 41.78
C SER A 437 31.94 0.72 40.40
N LEU A 438 32.70 0.99 39.32
CA LEU A 438 32.21 0.83 37.95
C LEU A 438 32.03 -0.64 37.57
N ASP A 439 32.90 -1.54 38.05
CA ASP A 439 32.85 -2.97 37.77
C ASP A 439 31.51 -3.60 38.22
N ILE A 440 31.05 -3.28 39.45
CA ILE A 440 29.75 -3.73 39.98
C ILE A 440 28.59 -3.39 39.03
N ILE A 441 28.60 -2.20 38.43
CA ILE A 441 27.56 -1.77 37.49
C ILE A 441 27.63 -2.60 36.21
N THR A 442 28.83 -2.90 35.72
CA THR A 442 29.03 -3.65 34.47
C THR A 442 28.68 -5.15 34.61
N ILE A 443 28.95 -5.77 35.77
CA ILE A 443 28.58 -7.16 36.07
C ILE A 443 27.04 -7.32 36.14
N THR A 444 26.35 -6.31 36.65
CA THR A 444 24.90 -6.35 36.89
C THR A 444 24.07 -6.45 35.62
N VAL A 445 24.58 -5.94 34.49
CA VAL A 445 23.90 -5.98 33.19
C VAL A 445 24.67 -6.90 32.25
N PRO A 446 24.30 -8.19 32.14
CA PRO A 446 25.05 -9.12 31.32
C PRO A 446 24.97 -8.71 29.85
N PRO A 447 26.09 -8.44 29.17
CA PRO A 447 26.08 -8.13 27.74
C PRO A 447 25.58 -9.31 26.89
N ALA A 448 25.61 -10.53 27.46
CA ALA A 448 25.10 -11.73 26.83
C ALA A 448 23.56 -11.81 26.79
N LEU A 449 22.83 -11.03 27.60
CA LEU A 449 21.37 -11.15 27.71
C LEU A 449 20.64 -10.88 26.38
N PRO A 450 20.92 -9.76 25.65
CA PRO A 450 20.27 -9.51 24.36
C PRO A 450 20.65 -10.55 23.28
N ALA A 451 21.90 -11.04 23.32
CA ALA A 451 22.37 -12.07 22.41
C ALA A 451 21.66 -13.41 22.66
N ALA A 452 21.49 -13.81 23.92
CA ALA A 452 20.77 -15.02 24.31
C ALA A 452 19.29 -14.96 23.88
N MET A 453 18.61 -13.82 24.10
CA MET A 453 17.23 -13.63 23.64
C MET A 453 17.12 -13.72 22.11
N THR A 454 18.04 -13.09 21.38
CA THR A 454 18.06 -13.13 19.91
C THR A 454 18.30 -14.55 19.40
N ALA A 455 19.23 -15.29 20.00
CA ALA A 455 19.50 -16.69 19.65
C ALA A 455 18.26 -17.57 19.86
N GLY A 456 17.54 -17.39 20.98
CA GLY A 456 16.28 -18.10 21.25
C GLY A 456 15.21 -17.82 20.18
N ILE A 457 15.03 -16.55 19.79
CA ILE A 457 14.07 -16.16 18.75
C ILE A 457 14.45 -16.76 17.39
N VAL A 458 15.73 -16.71 17.00
CA VAL A 458 16.22 -17.28 15.73
C VAL A 458 16.01 -18.80 15.70
N TYR A 459 16.26 -19.49 16.81
CA TYR A 459 16.00 -20.93 16.93
C TYR A 459 14.52 -21.25 16.78
N ALA A 460 13.64 -20.50 17.46
CA ALA A 460 12.19 -20.66 17.34
C ALA A 460 11.70 -20.40 15.91
N GLN A 461 12.21 -19.37 15.24
CA GLN A 461 11.88 -19.05 13.85
C GLN A 461 12.31 -20.18 12.90
N ARG A 462 13.52 -20.73 13.06
CA ARG A 462 13.99 -21.88 12.27
C ARG A 462 13.11 -23.11 12.47
N ARG A 463 12.68 -23.38 13.71
CA ARG A 463 11.78 -24.49 14.03
C ARG A 463 10.41 -24.33 13.34
N LEU A 464 9.82 -23.14 13.40
CA LEU A 464 8.54 -22.84 12.72
C LEU A 464 8.65 -22.98 11.20
N LYS A 465 9.76 -22.50 10.62
CA LYS A 465 10.00 -22.60 9.17
C LYS A 465 10.05 -24.04 8.68
N LYS A 466 10.56 -24.99 9.47
CA LYS A 466 10.57 -26.42 9.10
C LYS A 466 9.17 -27.02 8.93
N ILE A 467 8.16 -26.41 9.54
CA ILE A 467 6.74 -26.83 9.50
C ILE A 467 5.96 -25.98 8.47
N GLY A 468 6.65 -25.16 7.66
CA GLY A 468 6.01 -24.29 6.68
C GLY A 468 5.49 -22.95 7.22
N ILE A 469 5.67 -22.66 8.51
CA ILE A 469 5.23 -21.39 9.12
C ILE A 469 6.34 -20.35 8.97
N PHE A 470 6.15 -19.37 8.07
CA PHE A 470 7.10 -18.30 7.84
C PHE A 470 6.76 -17.05 8.67
N CYS A 471 7.62 -16.71 9.62
CA CYS A 471 7.44 -15.52 10.45
C CYS A 471 8.22 -14.32 9.86
N ILE A 472 7.48 -13.28 9.47
CA ILE A 472 8.02 -12.02 8.92
C ILE A 472 8.61 -11.15 10.04
N SER A 473 7.95 -11.09 11.20
CA SER A 473 8.37 -10.29 12.36
C SER A 473 8.69 -11.20 13.55
N PRO A 474 9.98 -11.54 13.80
CA PRO A 474 10.36 -12.52 14.82
C PRO A 474 9.94 -12.14 16.25
N GLN A 475 9.79 -10.86 16.55
CA GLN A 475 9.33 -10.39 17.86
C GLN A 475 7.89 -10.86 18.18
N ARG A 476 7.06 -11.10 17.16
CA ARG A 476 5.68 -11.57 17.33
C ARG A 476 5.58 -13.03 17.78
N ILE A 477 6.64 -13.83 17.61
CA ILE A 477 6.67 -15.24 18.03
C ILE A 477 6.41 -15.36 19.54
N ASN A 478 6.93 -14.44 20.35
CA ASN A 478 6.71 -14.45 21.80
C ASN A 478 5.27 -14.04 22.18
N ILE A 479 4.59 -13.25 21.34
CA ILE A 479 3.19 -12.84 21.57
C ILE A 479 2.26 -14.03 21.43
N CYS A 480 2.53 -14.94 20.48
CA CYS A 480 1.70 -16.11 20.23
C CYS A 480 1.52 -17.01 21.47
N GLY A 481 2.46 -16.98 22.42
CA GLY A 481 2.35 -17.72 23.68
C GLY A 481 1.44 -17.10 24.74
N GLN A 482 0.96 -15.87 24.54
CA GLN A 482 0.14 -15.11 25.49
C GLN A 482 -1.22 -14.70 24.90
N LEU A 483 -1.66 -15.36 23.83
CA LEU A 483 -2.94 -15.07 23.20
C LEU A 483 -4.09 -15.59 24.06
N ASN A 484 -5.04 -14.71 24.38
CA ASN A 484 -6.25 -15.05 25.13
C ASN A 484 -7.48 -15.19 24.23
N LEU A 485 -7.45 -14.59 23.04
CA LEU A 485 -8.53 -14.60 22.06
C LEU A 485 -7.92 -14.86 20.69
N VAL A 486 -8.49 -15.83 19.97
CA VAL A 486 -8.15 -16.10 18.58
C VAL A 486 -9.38 -15.82 17.74
N CYS A 487 -9.30 -14.77 16.93
CA CYS A 487 -10.32 -14.47 15.93
C CYS A 487 -9.98 -15.26 14.67
N PHE A 488 -10.94 -16.03 14.18
CA PHE A 488 -10.82 -16.72 12.90
C PHE A 488 -11.64 -15.95 11.87
N ASP A 489 -11.03 -15.69 10.72
CA ASP A 489 -11.80 -15.38 9.53
C ASP A 489 -12.44 -16.69 9.01
N LYS A 490 -13.56 -16.60 8.30
CA LYS A 490 -14.25 -17.78 7.77
C LYS A 490 -13.60 -18.22 6.46
N THR A 491 -13.68 -17.35 5.46
CA THR A 491 -13.29 -17.65 4.07
C THR A 491 -11.76 -17.68 3.97
N GLY A 492 -11.20 -18.67 3.27
CA GLY A 492 -9.75 -18.84 3.12
C GLY A 492 -8.99 -19.22 4.39
N THR A 493 -9.68 -19.36 5.54
CA THR A 493 -9.08 -19.76 6.82
C THR A 493 -9.74 -21.00 7.41
N LEU A 494 -11.05 -20.96 7.67
CA LEU A 494 -11.81 -22.11 8.17
C LEU A 494 -12.38 -22.95 7.03
N THR A 495 -12.72 -22.31 5.91
CA THR A 495 -13.16 -22.97 4.68
C THR A 495 -12.10 -22.79 3.60
N GLU A 496 -12.01 -23.77 2.71
CA GLU A 496 -11.22 -23.62 1.49
C GLU A 496 -11.74 -22.46 0.63
N ASP A 497 -10.87 -21.89 -0.20
CA ASP A 497 -11.26 -20.87 -1.16
C ASP A 497 -12.00 -21.52 -2.33
N GLY A 498 -13.22 -21.06 -2.57
CA GLY A 498 -14.06 -21.54 -3.66
C GLY A 498 -15.46 -21.97 -3.22
N LEU A 499 -16.28 -22.25 -4.21
CA LEU A 499 -17.59 -22.86 -4.04
C LEU A 499 -17.53 -24.27 -4.63
N ASP A 500 -18.44 -25.14 -4.22
CA ASP A 500 -18.64 -26.42 -4.89
C ASP A 500 -20.13 -26.69 -5.05
N LEU A 501 -20.51 -27.34 -6.14
CA LEU A 501 -21.91 -27.65 -6.39
C LEU A 501 -22.27 -28.95 -5.67
N TRP A 502 -22.99 -28.85 -4.55
CA TRP A 502 -23.42 -30.03 -3.80
C TRP A 502 -24.48 -30.88 -4.53
N GLY A 503 -25.38 -30.24 -5.29
CA GLY A 503 -26.39 -30.94 -6.08
C GLY A 503 -27.46 -30.02 -6.65
N ILE A 504 -28.36 -30.59 -7.44
CA ILE A 504 -29.50 -29.90 -8.05
C ILE A 504 -30.82 -30.37 -7.45
N GLN A 505 -31.72 -29.43 -7.19
CA GLN A 505 -33.08 -29.69 -6.72
C GLN A 505 -34.08 -29.24 -7.79
N ARG A 506 -34.61 -30.19 -8.54
CA ARG A 506 -35.57 -29.90 -9.62
C ARG A 506 -37.00 -29.77 -9.07
N VAL A 507 -37.82 -28.98 -9.76
CA VAL A 507 -39.25 -28.84 -9.43
C VAL A 507 -40.07 -29.45 -10.57
N GLU A 508 -40.88 -30.45 -10.23
CA GLU A 508 -41.86 -31.05 -11.13
C GLU A 508 -43.24 -31.03 -10.46
N ASN A 509 -44.29 -30.64 -11.21
CA ASN A 509 -45.67 -30.60 -10.71
C ASN A 509 -45.81 -29.87 -9.36
N THR A 510 -45.16 -28.72 -9.18
CA THR A 510 -45.15 -27.91 -7.94
C THR A 510 -44.54 -28.59 -6.71
N ARG A 511 -43.80 -29.69 -6.88
CA ARG A 511 -43.08 -30.38 -5.81
C ARG A 511 -41.58 -30.40 -6.09
N PHE A 512 -40.79 -30.23 -5.04
CA PHE A 512 -39.34 -30.45 -5.10
C PHE A 512 -39.06 -31.95 -5.19
N LEU A 513 -38.35 -32.38 -6.24
CA LEU A 513 -37.79 -33.72 -6.34
C LEU A 513 -36.63 -33.90 -5.36
N LEU A 514 -36.17 -35.12 -5.08
CA LEU A 514 -35.00 -35.32 -4.20
C LEU A 514 -33.74 -34.65 -4.78
N PRO A 515 -32.78 -34.21 -3.94
CA PRO A 515 -31.53 -33.65 -4.42
C PRO A 515 -30.76 -34.69 -5.23
N GLU A 516 -30.28 -34.30 -6.41
CA GLU A 516 -29.43 -35.12 -7.25
C GLU A 516 -28.01 -34.55 -7.24
N GLU A 517 -27.05 -35.34 -6.75
CA GLU A 517 -25.63 -34.93 -6.66
C GLU A 517 -24.94 -34.95 -8.05
N ASN A 518 -25.37 -35.81 -8.97
CA ASN A 518 -24.74 -35.98 -10.30
C ASN A 518 -25.56 -35.34 -11.43
N VAL A 519 -25.11 -34.17 -11.89
CA VAL A 519 -25.75 -33.40 -12.96
C VAL A 519 -25.44 -33.96 -14.37
N CYS A 520 -24.34 -34.70 -14.53
CA CYS A 520 -23.84 -35.25 -15.80
C CYS A 520 -24.58 -36.51 -16.32
N ASN A 521 -25.74 -36.89 -15.77
CA ASN A 521 -26.51 -38.03 -16.27
C ASN A 521 -27.07 -37.75 -17.70
N GLU A 522 -27.02 -38.73 -18.62
CA GLU A 522 -27.41 -38.57 -20.04
C GLU A 522 -28.81 -37.96 -20.24
N VAL A 523 -29.75 -38.27 -19.35
CA VAL A 523 -31.14 -37.76 -19.38
C VAL A 523 -31.20 -36.28 -18.97
N LEU A 524 -30.34 -35.87 -18.04
CA LEU A 524 -30.30 -34.54 -17.46
C LEU A 524 -29.54 -33.55 -18.34
N VAL A 525 -28.45 -33.98 -18.98
CA VAL A 525 -27.64 -33.14 -19.89
C VAL A 525 -28.47 -32.58 -21.04
N LYS A 526 -29.52 -33.28 -21.48
CA LYS A 526 -30.45 -32.84 -22.54
C LYS A 526 -31.68 -32.09 -22.03
N SER A 527 -31.82 -31.90 -20.71
CA SER A 527 -32.96 -31.21 -20.13
C SER A 527 -32.89 -29.70 -20.36
N GLN A 528 -34.06 -29.04 -20.47
CA GLN A 528 -34.13 -27.57 -20.52
C GLN A 528 -33.53 -26.92 -19.27
N PHE A 529 -33.55 -27.62 -18.13
CA PHE A 529 -32.97 -27.14 -16.88
C PHE A 529 -31.44 -26.98 -16.99
N VAL A 530 -30.74 -28.00 -17.48
CA VAL A 530 -29.28 -27.95 -17.70
C VAL A 530 -28.93 -26.96 -18.82
N ALA A 531 -29.75 -26.86 -19.87
CA ALA A 531 -29.56 -25.86 -20.91
C ALA A 531 -29.62 -24.42 -20.34
N CYS A 532 -30.57 -24.13 -19.44
CA CYS A 532 -30.63 -22.84 -18.75
C CYS A 532 -29.39 -22.58 -17.88
N MET A 533 -28.92 -23.58 -17.12
CA MET A 533 -27.67 -23.48 -16.34
C MET A 533 -26.46 -23.21 -17.24
N ALA A 534 -26.43 -23.82 -18.43
CA ALA A 534 -25.36 -23.64 -19.40
C ALA A 534 -25.38 -22.27 -20.10
N THR A 535 -26.53 -21.59 -20.21
CA THR A 535 -26.64 -20.33 -20.96
C THR A 535 -26.69 -19.09 -20.08
N CYS A 536 -27.15 -19.22 -18.84
CA CYS A 536 -27.35 -18.11 -17.91
C CYS A 536 -26.15 -17.94 -16.98
N HIS A 537 -24.98 -17.67 -17.56
CA HIS A 537 -23.76 -17.43 -16.80
C HIS A 537 -22.98 -16.23 -17.34
N SER A 538 -22.06 -15.72 -16.53
CA SER A 538 -21.13 -14.65 -16.88
C SER A 538 -19.71 -15.12 -17.22
N LEU A 539 -19.51 -16.45 -17.35
CA LEU A 539 -18.22 -17.06 -17.64
C LEU A 539 -17.61 -16.66 -18.97
N THR A 540 -16.29 -16.70 -18.99
CA THR A 540 -15.44 -16.32 -20.10
C THR A 540 -14.24 -17.26 -20.19
N LYS A 541 -13.60 -17.35 -21.36
CA LYS A 541 -12.44 -18.21 -21.56
C LYS A 541 -11.18 -17.35 -21.71
N ILE A 542 -10.27 -17.47 -20.75
CA ILE A 542 -9.01 -16.72 -20.70
C ILE A 542 -7.87 -17.73 -20.90
N GLU A 543 -7.06 -17.55 -21.96
CA GLU A 543 -5.95 -18.46 -22.29
C GLU A 543 -6.36 -19.95 -22.38
N GLY A 544 -7.62 -20.21 -22.74
CA GLY A 544 -8.16 -21.56 -22.81
C GLY A 544 -8.81 -22.11 -21.53
N VAL A 545 -8.69 -21.39 -20.41
CA VAL A 545 -9.25 -21.76 -19.09
C VAL A 545 -10.55 -20.97 -18.83
N LEU A 546 -11.56 -21.64 -18.29
CA LEU A 546 -12.81 -20.99 -17.86
C LEU A 546 -12.55 -20.09 -16.65
N SER A 547 -13.06 -18.86 -16.72
CA SER A 547 -12.90 -17.84 -15.68
C SER A 547 -14.17 -16.99 -15.57
N GLY A 548 -14.55 -16.67 -14.34
CA GLY A 548 -15.72 -15.84 -14.03
C GLY A 548 -16.12 -15.99 -12.56
N ASP A 549 -17.38 -15.72 -12.25
CA ASP A 549 -17.90 -15.92 -10.89
C ASP A 549 -17.72 -17.38 -10.44
N PRO A 550 -17.20 -17.66 -9.23
CA PRO A 550 -16.97 -19.03 -8.76
C PRO A 550 -18.24 -19.90 -8.75
N LEU A 551 -19.40 -19.30 -8.51
CA LEU A 551 -20.67 -20.01 -8.52
C LEU A 551 -21.03 -20.44 -9.94
N ASP A 552 -20.94 -19.52 -10.89
CA ASP A 552 -21.16 -19.79 -12.31
C ASP A 552 -20.17 -20.85 -12.80
N LEU A 553 -18.90 -20.75 -12.39
CA LEU A 553 -17.82 -21.63 -12.83
C LEU A 553 -18.07 -23.06 -12.35
N LYS A 554 -18.39 -23.22 -11.08
CA LYS A 554 -18.67 -24.54 -10.49
C LYS A 554 -19.96 -25.14 -11.01
N MET A 555 -20.98 -24.30 -11.23
CA MET A 555 -22.20 -24.70 -11.92
C MET A 555 -21.90 -25.22 -13.33
N PHE A 556 -21.07 -24.52 -14.11
CA PHE A 556 -20.73 -24.88 -15.48
C PHE A 556 -19.79 -26.09 -15.57
N GLU A 557 -18.84 -26.22 -14.64
CA GLU A 557 -17.99 -27.41 -14.51
C GLU A 557 -18.83 -28.66 -14.20
N ALA A 558 -19.83 -28.53 -13.30
CA ALA A 558 -20.67 -29.65 -12.88
C ALA A 558 -21.60 -30.18 -13.99
N ILE A 559 -22.02 -29.34 -14.93
CA ILE A 559 -22.84 -29.78 -16.09
C ILE A 559 -22.00 -30.47 -17.17
N GLY A 560 -20.68 -30.25 -17.20
CA GLY A 560 -19.77 -30.85 -18.19
C GLY A 560 -19.93 -30.31 -19.62
N TRP A 561 -20.59 -29.16 -19.81
CA TRP A 561 -20.71 -28.50 -21.11
C TRP A 561 -19.41 -27.76 -21.48
N ILE A 562 -19.23 -27.49 -22.76
CA ILE A 562 -18.04 -26.86 -23.32
C ILE A 562 -18.40 -25.45 -23.78
N LEU A 563 -17.68 -24.45 -23.25
CA LEU A 563 -17.77 -23.05 -23.70
C LEU A 563 -16.79 -22.82 -24.86
N GLU A 564 -17.34 -22.44 -26.01
CA GLU A 564 -16.62 -21.98 -27.19
C GLU A 564 -16.81 -20.47 -27.34
N GLU A 565 -15.76 -19.71 -27.02
CA GLU A 565 -15.65 -18.30 -27.37
C GLU A 565 -14.82 -18.16 -28.65
N ALA A 566 -15.15 -17.19 -29.50
CA ALA A 566 -14.39 -16.93 -30.71
C ALA A 566 -12.99 -16.42 -30.38
N THR A 567 -12.01 -16.91 -31.12
CA THR A 567 -10.60 -16.57 -30.92
C THR A 567 -10.33 -15.12 -31.33
N GLU A 568 -9.29 -14.48 -30.77
CA GLU A 568 -8.92 -13.09 -31.09
C GLU A 568 -8.73 -12.85 -32.61
N GLU A 569 -8.19 -13.84 -33.32
CA GLU A 569 -8.01 -13.83 -34.77
C GLU A 569 -9.34 -13.87 -35.54
N GLU A 570 -10.33 -14.62 -35.07
CA GLU A 570 -11.63 -14.80 -35.72
C GLU A 570 -12.55 -13.58 -35.53
N THR A 571 -12.41 -12.92 -34.38
CA THR A 571 -13.11 -11.68 -34.04
C THR A 571 -12.55 -10.49 -34.82
N ALA A 572 -11.25 -10.49 -35.13
CA ALA A 572 -10.63 -9.47 -35.97
C ALA A 572 -11.04 -9.58 -37.46
N LEU A 573 -11.39 -10.79 -37.93
CA LEU A 573 -11.81 -11.06 -39.31
C LEU A 573 -13.27 -10.70 -39.61
N HIS A 574 -14.13 -10.65 -38.59
CA HIS A 574 -15.56 -10.38 -38.74
C HIS A 574 -15.96 -9.12 -37.98
N ASN A 575 -16.54 -8.13 -38.69
CA ASN A 575 -17.05 -6.87 -38.11
C ASN A 575 -18.16 -7.03 -37.04
N ARG A 576 -18.52 -8.26 -36.67
CA ARG A 576 -19.49 -8.60 -35.63
C ARG A 576 -18.86 -9.61 -34.69
N ILE A 577 -18.90 -9.30 -33.39
CA ILE A 577 -18.55 -10.24 -32.31
C ILE A 577 -19.33 -11.54 -32.55
N MET A 578 -18.63 -12.64 -32.75
CA MET A 578 -19.27 -13.95 -32.81
C MET A 578 -19.86 -14.26 -31.42
N PRO A 579 -21.13 -14.67 -31.34
CA PRO A 579 -21.76 -14.97 -30.06
C PRO A 579 -21.06 -16.15 -29.40
N THR A 580 -20.92 -16.09 -28.08
CA THR A 580 -20.43 -17.21 -27.28
C THR A 580 -21.37 -18.42 -27.48
N VAL A 581 -20.78 -19.58 -27.77
CA VAL A 581 -21.51 -20.82 -28.02
C VAL A 581 -21.20 -21.81 -26.91
N VAL A 582 -22.25 -22.41 -26.34
CA VAL A 582 -22.12 -23.51 -25.38
C VAL A 582 -22.57 -24.81 -26.04
N ARG A 583 -21.81 -25.89 -25.84
CA ARG A 583 -22.08 -27.21 -26.42
C ARG A 583 -22.10 -28.32 -25.36
N PRO A 584 -22.93 -29.36 -25.52
CA PRO A 584 -22.85 -30.54 -24.68
C PRO A 584 -21.54 -31.32 -24.92
N PRO A 585 -21.08 -32.14 -23.95
CA PRO A 585 -19.83 -32.90 -24.06
C PRO A 585 -19.89 -33.92 -25.21
N LYS A 586 -18.83 -33.95 -26.04
CA LYS A 586 -18.73 -34.79 -27.26
C LYS A 586 -18.83 -36.30 -27.00
N GLN A 587 -18.53 -36.77 -25.79
CA GLN A 587 -18.54 -38.20 -25.44
C GLN A 587 -19.95 -38.82 -25.32
N LEU A 588 -21.02 -38.03 -25.39
CA LEU A 588 -22.41 -38.50 -25.29
C LEU A 588 -23.19 -38.39 -26.62
N LEU A 589 -22.51 -38.08 -27.72
CA LEU A 589 -23.08 -38.10 -29.07
C LEU A 589 -22.61 -39.38 -29.78
N PRO A 590 -23.51 -40.19 -30.38
CA PRO A 590 -23.08 -41.32 -31.18
C PRO A 590 -22.22 -40.83 -32.37
N GLU A 591 -21.10 -41.50 -32.63
CA GLU A 591 -20.24 -41.21 -33.78
C GLU A 591 -21.06 -41.22 -35.08
N SER A 592 -20.96 -40.15 -35.87
CA SER A 592 -21.56 -40.10 -37.20
C SER A 592 -20.80 -41.05 -38.12
N THR A 593 -21.44 -42.17 -38.48
CA THR A 593 -20.95 -43.08 -39.51
C THR A 593 -20.77 -42.34 -40.83
N HIS A 594 -19.54 -42.33 -41.34
CA HIS A 594 -19.22 -41.95 -42.72
C HIS A 594 -20.09 -42.74 -43.71
N ALA A 595 -20.95 -42.05 -44.45
CA ALA A 595 -21.58 -42.58 -45.67
C ALA A 595 -20.96 -41.85 -46.88
N GLY A 596 -20.39 -42.63 -47.78
CA GLY A 596 -19.60 -42.17 -48.92
C GLY A 596 -20.40 -41.55 -50.07
N ASN A 597 -19.64 -40.88 -50.93
CA ASN A 597 -19.94 -40.36 -52.27
C ASN A 597 -21.27 -40.84 -52.91
N GLN A 598 -22.20 -39.90 -53.09
CA GLN A 598 -23.03 -39.80 -54.29
C GLN A 598 -23.57 -38.36 -54.47
N GLU A 599 -23.69 -37.96 -55.73
CA GLU A 599 -23.85 -36.59 -56.24
C GLU A 599 -25.11 -35.83 -55.80
N MET A 600 -24.99 -34.51 -55.93
CA MET A 600 -25.96 -33.43 -55.67
C MET A 600 -27.42 -33.74 -56.01
N VAL A 601 -28.32 -33.59 -55.04
CA VAL A 601 -29.60 -32.87 -55.22
C VAL A 601 -29.88 -32.01 -53.99
N ARG A 602 -30.05 -30.72 -54.26
CA ARG A 602 -30.45 -29.64 -53.38
C ARG A 602 -31.75 -30.00 -52.63
N ASN A 603 -31.66 -30.28 -51.33
CA ASN A 603 -32.77 -30.11 -50.39
C ASN A 603 -32.21 -29.94 -48.97
N HIS A 604 -32.58 -28.81 -48.36
CA HIS A 604 -32.31 -28.49 -46.97
C HIS A 604 -32.76 -29.63 -46.06
N VAL A 605 -31.83 -30.27 -45.36
CA VAL A 605 -32.13 -31.07 -44.17
C VAL A 605 -31.24 -30.55 -43.04
N LYS A 606 -31.80 -29.60 -42.29
CA LYS A 606 -31.41 -29.28 -40.92
C LYS A 606 -31.55 -30.55 -40.10
N LEU A 607 -30.47 -31.09 -39.53
CA LEU A 607 -30.58 -32.06 -38.43
C LEU A 607 -29.38 -32.15 -37.47
N ASP A 608 -28.36 -31.28 -37.57
CA ASP A 608 -27.25 -31.23 -36.59
C ASP A 608 -27.16 -29.91 -35.77
N ASP A 609 -28.01 -28.92 -36.02
CA ASP A 609 -27.97 -27.61 -35.34
C ASP A 609 -28.87 -27.51 -34.10
N THR A 610 -29.58 -28.57 -33.71
CA THR A 610 -30.70 -28.49 -32.75
C THR A 610 -30.30 -28.24 -31.29
N TYR A 611 -29.00 -28.24 -30.97
CA TYR A 611 -28.51 -28.09 -29.59
C TYR A 611 -27.43 -27.00 -29.42
N ASN A 612 -27.12 -26.25 -30.48
CA ASN A 612 -26.23 -25.09 -30.35
C ASN A 612 -27.06 -23.91 -29.83
N VAL A 613 -26.77 -23.45 -28.61
CA VAL A 613 -27.41 -22.25 -28.08
C VAL A 613 -26.44 -21.08 -28.20
N HIS A 614 -26.86 -20.06 -28.94
CA HIS A 614 -26.13 -18.81 -29.04
C HIS A 614 -26.49 -17.94 -27.84
N VAL A 615 -25.51 -17.64 -26.99
CA VAL A 615 -25.69 -16.70 -25.89
C VAL A 615 -25.54 -15.29 -26.46
N GLN A 616 -26.67 -14.60 -26.62
CA GLN A 616 -26.66 -13.20 -27.02
C GLN A 616 -26.57 -12.35 -25.75
N SER A 617 -25.39 -11.80 -25.46
CA SER A 617 -25.17 -10.91 -24.33
C SER A 617 -26.05 -9.66 -24.47
N SER A 618 -27.20 -9.67 -23.80
CA SER A 618 -28.07 -8.51 -23.66
C SER A 618 -27.66 -7.84 -22.36
N PHE A 619 -26.71 -6.90 -22.43
CA PHE A 619 -26.38 -6.01 -21.33
C PHE A 619 -26.68 -4.57 -21.74
#